data_AF-A0A1L3ENF3-F1
#
_entry.id   AF-A0A1L3ENF3-F1
#
_cell.length_a   1.000
_cell.length_b   1.000
_cell.length_c   1.000
_cell.angle_alpha   90.00
_cell.angle_beta   90.00
_cell.angle_gamma   90.00
#
_symmetry.space_group_name_H-M   'P 1'
#
loop_
_entity.id
_entity.type
_entity.pdbx_description
1 polymer ?
#
loop_
_entity_poly.entity_id
_entity_poly.type
_entity_poly.pdbx_seq_one_letter_code
_entity_poly.pdbx_strand_id
1 'polypeptide(L)'
;MTNGLACSAVCRPVAEDIAQLQLVTLRNQGIYRSQRLIQPAMAVLFVVTGASMVYSYPSWSLGWIFTAAGVVTGLAQVVSSRRRRTA
;
A
#
# COMPACT_ATOMS: atom_id res chain seq x y z
N MET A 1 -33.07 19.62 33.22
CA MET A 1 -33.10 18.14 33.12
C MET A 1 -33.37 17.76 31.67
N THR A 2 -32.56 16.83 31.14
CA THR A 2 -32.85 15.90 30.02
C THR A 2 -33.31 16.43 28.66
N ASN A 3 -32.41 17.02 27.86
CA ASN A 3 -32.53 17.09 26.38
C ASN A 3 -31.65 16.03 25.67
N GLY A 4 -31.26 14.97 26.38
CA GLY A 4 -30.14 14.10 26.01
C GLY A 4 -30.43 12.86 25.15
N LEU A 5 -31.65 12.61 24.68
CA LEU A 5 -31.99 11.32 24.05
C LEU A 5 -32.75 11.41 22.71
N ALA A 6 -33.10 12.61 22.23
CA ALA A 6 -33.84 12.76 20.96
C ALA A 6 -32.97 12.57 19.70
N CYS A 7 -31.64 12.62 19.81
CA CYS A 7 -30.74 12.45 18.66
C CYS A 7 -30.42 10.97 18.36
N SER A 8 -30.84 10.01 19.20
CA SER A 8 -30.39 8.62 19.06
C SER A 8 -31.09 7.86 17.92
N ALA A 9 -32.30 8.24 17.53
CA ALA A 9 -33.04 7.58 16.45
C ALA A 9 -32.66 8.09 15.05
N VAL A 10 -32.39 9.40 14.92
CA VAL A 10 -32.01 10.04 13.64
C VAL A 10 -30.52 9.84 13.33
N CYS A 11 -29.66 9.78 14.36
CA CYS A 11 -28.23 9.53 14.17
C CYS A 11 -27.88 8.04 14.03
N ARG A 12 -28.80 7.12 14.29
CA ARG A 12 -28.53 5.67 14.21
C ARG A 12 -28.05 5.20 12.82
N PRO A 13 -28.71 5.55 11.69
CA PRO A 13 -28.22 5.15 10.38
C PRO A 13 -26.88 5.81 10.02
N VAL A 14 -26.70 7.07 10.39
CA VAL A 14 -25.44 7.81 10.14
C VAL A 14 -24.30 7.25 10.98
N ALA A 15 -24.55 6.86 12.23
CA ALA A 15 -23.56 6.23 13.10
C ALA A 15 -23.17 4.82 12.62
N GLU A 16 -24.13 4.05 12.09
CA GLU A 16 -23.87 2.75 11.47
C GLU A 16 -23.05 2.89 10.18
N ASP A 17 -23.35 3.87 9.31
CA ASP A 17 -22.56 4.16 8.11
C ASP A 17 -21.14 4.63 8.46
N ILE A 18 -20.99 5.51 9.46
CA ILE A 18 -19.67 5.94 9.93
C ILE A 18 -18.91 4.76 10.53
N ALA A 19 -19.56 3.87 11.29
CA ALA A 19 -18.92 2.68 11.85
C ALA A 19 -18.50 1.70 10.75
N GLN A 20 -19.30 1.50 9.70
CA GLN A 20 -18.93 0.69 8.54
C GLN A 20 -17.75 1.32 7.78
N LEU A 21 -17.78 2.63 7.54
CA LEU A 21 -16.67 3.38 6.94
C LEU A 21 -15.40 3.27 7.79
N GLN A 22 -15.51 3.33 9.11
CA GLN A 22 -14.38 3.15 10.02
C GLN A 22 -13.84 1.73 10.01
N LEU A 23 -14.70 0.70 9.96
CA LEU A 23 -14.26 -0.69 9.83
C LEU A 23 -13.57 -0.96 8.49
N VAL A 24 -14.09 -0.41 7.39
CA VAL A 24 -13.47 -0.51 6.07
C VAL A 24 -12.14 0.24 6.02
N THR A 25 -12.06 1.44 6.61
CA THR A 25 -10.81 2.20 6.67
C THR A 25 -9.77 1.56 7.60
N LEU A 26 -10.17 0.97 8.74
CA LEU A 26 -9.28 0.19 9.62
C LEU A 26 -8.77 -1.08 8.93
N ARG A 27 -9.65 -1.80 8.24
CA ARG A 27 -9.27 -2.98 7.43
C ARG A 27 -8.31 -2.58 6.32
N ASN A 28 -8.58 -1.47 5.64
CA ASN A 28 -7.72 -0.92 4.60
C ASN A 28 -6.41 -0.37 5.15
N GLN A 29 -6.38 0.17 6.37
CA GLN A 29 -5.14 0.55 7.06
C GLN A 29 -4.25 -0.67 7.34
N GLY A 30 -4.83 -1.78 7.78
CA GLY A 30 -4.10 -3.04 7.96
C GLY A 30 -3.46 -3.52 6.65
N ILE A 31 -4.24 -3.52 5.57
CA ILE A 31 -3.76 -3.87 4.22
C ILE A 31 -2.68 -2.89 3.74
N TYR A 32 -2.87 -1.58 3.97
CA TYR A 32 -1.89 -0.55 3.62
C TYR A 32 -0.58 -0.73 4.38
N ARG A 33 -0.65 -1.09 5.66
CA ARG A 33 0.52 -1.29 6.53
C ARG A 33 1.30 -2.53 6.10
N SER A 34 0.60 -3.62 5.75
CA SER A 34 1.20 -4.84 5.22
C SER A 34 1.78 -4.63 3.82
N GLN A 35 1.07 -3.94 2.92
CA GLN A 35 1.59 -3.61 1.59
C GLN A 35 2.83 -2.71 1.67
N ARG A 36 2.88 -1.79 2.63
CA ARG A 36 4.06 -0.93 2.83
C ARG A 36 5.32 -1.70 3.22
N LEU A 37 5.19 -2.87 3.85
CA LEU A 37 6.30 -3.75 4.22
C LEU A 37 6.66 -4.76 3.13
N ILE A 38 5.66 -5.28 2.41
CA ILE A 38 5.88 -6.30 1.37
C ILE A 38 6.43 -5.67 0.08
N GLN A 39 5.97 -4.49 -0.27
CA GLN A 39 6.32 -3.85 -1.53
C GLN A 39 7.83 -3.46 -1.66
N PRO A 40 8.58 -3.03 -0.61
CA PRO A 40 10.03 -2.90 -0.72
C PRO A 40 10.72 -4.26 -0.85
N ALA A 41 10.25 -5.28 -0.13
CA ALA A 41 10.82 -6.63 -0.21
C ALA A 41 10.67 -7.21 -1.62
N MET A 42 9.49 -7.05 -2.24
CA MET A 42 9.24 -7.46 -3.62
C MET A 42 10.10 -6.70 -4.62
N ALA A 43 10.30 -5.39 -4.43
CA ALA A 43 11.19 -4.60 -5.28
C ALA A 43 12.63 -5.14 -5.26
N VAL A 44 13.15 -5.44 -4.06
CA VAL A 44 14.49 -6.03 -3.89
C VAL A 44 14.57 -7.40 -4.55
N LEU A 45 13.57 -8.27 -4.33
CA LEU A 45 13.52 -9.59 -4.95
C LEU A 45 13.52 -9.52 -6.48
N PHE A 46 12.79 -8.59 -7.08
CA PHE A 46 12.79 -8.39 -8.53
C PHE A 46 14.15 -7.93 -9.07
N VAL A 47 14.82 -7.01 -8.37
CA VAL A 47 16.17 -6.55 -8.78
C VAL A 47 17.18 -7.69 -8.68
N VAL A 48 17.19 -8.44 -7.58
CA VAL A 48 18.15 -9.55 -7.37
C VAL A 48 17.91 -10.66 -8.40
N THR A 49 16.66 -11.04 -8.63
CA THR A 49 16.30 -12.08 -9.60
C THR A 49 16.61 -11.64 -11.03
N GLY A 50 16.35 -10.38 -11.36
CA GLY A 50 16.70 -9.82 -12.66
C GLY A 50 18.21 -9.79 -12.88
N ALA A 51 18.97 -9.31 -11.91
CA ALA A 51 20.44 -9.25 -11.98
C ALA A 51 21.08 -10.64 -12.09
N SER A 52 20.57 -11.63 -11.35
CA SER A 52 21.08 -13.01 -11.44
C SER A 52 20.76 -13.67 -12.79
N MET A 53 19.61 -13.36 -13.38
CA MET A 53 19.26 -13.79 -14.74
C MET A 53 20.12 -13.12 -15.80
N VAL A 54 20.37 -11.81 -15.70
CA VAL A 54 21.27 -11.09 -16.63
C VAL A 54 22.68 -11.68 -16.58
N TYR A 55 23.17 -11.99 -15.37
CA TYR A 55 24.48 -12.60 -15.20
C TYR A 55 24.56 -14.02 -15.79
N SER A 56 23.55 -14.85 -15.54
CA SER A 56 23.53 -16.25 -15.98
C SER A 56 23.17 -16.41 -17.46
N TYR A 57 22.34 -15.52 -18.01
CA TYR A 57 21.75 -15.60 -19.34
C TYR A 57 21.70 -14.22 -20.01
N PRO A 58 22.86 -13.66 -20.42
CA PRO A 58 22.94 -12.27 -20.90
C PRO A 58 22.20 -12.01 -22.21
N SER A 59 21.95 -13.05 -23.02
CA SER A 59 21.16 -12.95 -24.26
C SER A 59 19.64 -12.89 -24.01
N TRP A 60 19.18 -13.10 -22.77
CA TRP A 60 17.76 -13.19 -22.43
C TRP A 60 17.23 -11.87 -21.86
N SER A 61 16.22 -11.30 -22.52
CA SER A 61 15.64 -10.01 -22.14
C SER A 61 14.88 -10.04 -20.81
N LEU A 62 14.45 -11.22 -20.36
CA LEU A 62 13.69 -11.40 -19.10
C LEU A 62 14.44 -10.86 -17.88
N GLY A 63 15.76 -11.06 -17.79
CA GLY A 63 16.55 -10.53 -16.68
C GLY A 63 16.50 -9.01 -16.59
N TRP A 64 16.60 -8.33 -17.74
CA TRP A 64 16.48 -6.88 -17.82
C TRP A 64 15.06 -6.39 -17.48
N ILE A 65 14.01 -7.11 -17.90
CA ILE A 65 12.62 -6.79 -17.56
C ILE A 65 12.40 -6.86 -16.04
N PHE A 66 12.83 -7.94 -15.39
CA PHE A 66 12.70 -8.08 -13.94
C PHE A 66 13.51 -7.02 -13.18
N THR A 67 14.73 -6.71 -13.65
CA THR A 67 15.56 -5.66 -13.04
C THR A 67 14.87 -4.30 -13.15
N ALA A 68 14.38 -3.94 -14.34
CA ALA A 68 13.68 -2.67 -14.57
C ALA A 68 12.40 -2.57 -13.72
N ALA A 69 11.62 -3.65 -13.63
CA ALA A 69 10.42 -3.70 -12.78
C ALA A 69 10.75 -3.47 -11.30
N GLY A 70 11.81 -4.10 -10.80
CA GLY A 70 12.28 -3.90 -9.44
C GLY A 70 12.72 -2.47 -9.17
N VAL A 71 13.48 -1.86 -10.09
CA VAL A 71 13.95 -0.47 -9.99
C VAL A 71 12.79 0.52 -10.02
N VAL A 72 11.85 0.37 -10.95
CA VAL A 72 10.66 1.24 -11.05
C VAL A 72 9.81 1.14 -9.78
N THR A 73 9.62 -0.07 -9.26
CA THR A 73 8.86 -0.29 -8.02
C THR A 73 9.56 0.39 -6.83
N GLY A 74 10.88 0.26 -6.72
CA GLY A 74 11.67 0.93 -5.67
C GLY A 74 11.60 2.47 -5.77
N LEU A 75 11.71 3.02 -6.98
CA LEU A 75 11.57 4.47 -7.22
C LEU A 75 10.19 4.98 -6.84
N ALA A 76 9.12 4.27 -7.20
CA ALA A 76 7.76 4.63 -6.82
C ALA A 76 7.58 4.70 -5.29
N GLN A 77 8.26 3.83 -4.54
CA GLN A 77 8.28 3.88 -3.08
C GLN A 77 9.03 5.07 -2.52
N VAL A 78 10.17 5.44 -3.11
CA VAL A 78 10.93 6.61 -2.69
C VAL A 78 10.13 7.89 -2.94
N VAL A 79 9.51 8.02 -4.11
CA VAL A 79 8.69 9.19 -4.48
C VAL A 79 7.47 9.30 -3.56
N SER A 80 6.74 8.21 -3.33
CA SER A 80 5.59 8.21 -2.43
C SER A 80 5.97 8.51 -0.98
N SER A 81 7.13 8.01 -0.52
CA SER A 81 7.66 8.30 0.82
C SER A 81 8.09 9.77 0.97
N ARG A 82 8.71 10.35 -0.06
CA ARG A 82 9.08 11.78 -0.08
C ARG A 82 7.84 12.67 -0.05
N ARG A 83 6.82 12.36 -0.85
CA ARG A 83 5.57 13.14 -0.91
C ARG A 83 4.82 13.19 0.43
N ARG A 84 4.91 12.12 1.23
CA ARG A 84 4.36 12.07 2.59
C ARG A 84 5.14 12.87 3.62
N ARG A 85 6.41 13.21 3.37
CA ARG A 85 7.23 14.03 4.29
C ARG A 85 7.07 15.52 4.05
N THR A 86 6.56 15.92 2.89
CA THR A 86 6.35 17.31 2.47
C THR A 86 4.92 17.82 2.66
N ALA A 87 3.99 16.94 3.02
CA ALA A 87 2.60 17.25 3.35
C ALA A 87 2.41 17.16 4.87
#